data_AF-A0A2G6IC94-F1
#
_entry.id   AF-A0A2G6IC94-F1
#
_cell.length_a   1.000
_cell.length_b   1.000
_cell.length_c   1.000
_cell.angle_alpha   90.00
_cell.angle_beta   90.00
_cell.angle_gamma   90.00
#
_symmetry.space_group_name_H-M   'P 1'
#
loop_
_entity.id
_entity.type
_entity.pdbx_description
1 polymer ?
#
loop_
_entity_poly.entity_id
_entity_poly.type
_entity_poly.pdbx_seq_one_letter_code
_entity_poly.pdbx_strand_id
1 'polypeptide(L)'
;EADTTQAHVANARALAEKIDRFQTEPDAWFDDVLIAEMIGLAKQTGDVTRTPLDLGVASYEQGNFWTDHFGGLYVFRDVEHPAVIAMGDKPDGLPVGDVFARDEPNGIATFLEVNGLVEPVIRARGVNGATILRQKMDFILVDAAANQGEDMGQMSARDLRRLAHRMGPDLPEEFQALAALVRWAENNGKWPRITSRHPAYFYTLRARPDHPDRDLVNQLLAELAPMDFRQLFICHKQAFYAAYAGWPKRKKEYVAEFLHRDYMANKAGARAALFGRRTAAAQVPNVSPRKSDLIDQVGPWGAIRRR
;
A
#
# COMPACT_ATOMS: atom_id res chain seq x y z
N GLU A 1 -14.13 49.65 20.23
CA GLU A 1 -13.15 48.66 20.74
C GLU A 1 -13.06 47.52 19.73
N ALA A 2 -11.84 46.98 19.58
CA ALA A 2 -11.45 45.80 18.78
C ALA A 2 -11.26 45.97 17.25
N ASP A 3 -10.10 46.50 16.86
CA ASP A 3 -9.44 46.17 15.58
C ASP A 3 -7.90 46.21 15.71
N THR A 4 -7.36 45.51 16.71
CA THR A 4 -5.91 45.46 16.94
C THR A 4 -5.28 44.25 16.25
N THR A 5 -6.00 43.14 16.10
CA THR A 5 -5.45 41.89 15.57
C THR A 5 -5.14 41.95 14.06
N GLN A 6 -5.95 42.60 13.23
CA GLN A 6 -5.69 42.66 11.78
C GLN A 6 -4.54 43.59 11.42
N ALA A 7 -4.44 44.75 12.07
CA ALA A 7 -3.35 45.71 11.86
C ALA A 7 -1.98 45.13 12.26
N HIS A 8 -1.91 44.37 13.36
CA HIS A 8 -0.67 43.71 13.78
C HIS A 8 -0.24 42.57 12.83
N VAL A 9 -1.19 41.83 12.23
CA VAL A 9 -0.89 40.79 11.23
C VAL A 9 -0.40 41.39 9.90
N ALA A 10 -1.00 42.50 9.45
CA ALA A 10 -0.53 43.22 8.26
C ALA A 10 0.91 43.74 8.45
N ASN A 11 1.22 44.27 9.64
CA ASN A 11 2.57 44.74 9.97
C ASN A 11 3.60 43.60 10.03
N ALA A 12 3.19 42.39 10.43
CA ALA A 12 4.07 41.22 10.46
C ALA A 12 4.43 40.72 9.06
N ARG A 13 3.48 40.70 8.12
CA ARG A 13 3.74 40.35 6.71
C ARG A 13 4.64 41.38 6.04
N ALA A 14 4.36 42.67 6.25
CA ALA A 14 5.20 43.75 5.76
C ALA A 14 6.64 43.69 6.31
N LEU A 15 6.82 43.26 7.56
CA LEU A 15 8.15 43.02 8.12
C LEU A 15 8.85 41.83 7.46
N ALA A 16 8.14 40.72 7.23
CA ALA A 16 8.69 39.54 6.58
C ALA A 16 9.17 39.83 5.15
N GLU A 17 8.36 40.57 4.36
CA GLU A 17 8.74 41.00 3.01
C GLU A 17 9.99 41.88 3.02
N LYS A 18 10.13 42.79 4.01
CA LYS A 18 11.33 43.62 4.15
C LYS A 18 12.57 42.83 4.58
N ILE A 19 12.41 41.82 5.42
CA ILE A 19 13.49 40.88 5.78
C ILE A 19 13.95 40.10 4.56
N ASP A 20 13.02 39.58 3.76
CA ASP A 20 13.35 38.86 2.52
C ASP A 20 14.10 39.77 1.54
N ARG A 21 13.62 41.01 1.36
CA ARG A 21 14.30 42.04 0.58
C ARG A 21 15.71 42.33 1.07
N PHE A 22 15.89 42.50 2.39
CA PHE A 22 17.20 42.70 3.02
C PHE A 22 18.17 41.53 2.77
N GLN A 23 17.66 40.29 2.69
CA GLN A 23 18.49 39.09 2.48
C GLN A 23 18.80 38.81 1.00
N THR A 24 17.96 39.27 0.08
CA THR A 24 18.00 38.86 -1.33
C THR A 24 18.48 39.94 -2.29
N GLU A 25 18.24 41.23 -2.00
CA GLU A 25 18.65 42.32 -2.88
C GLU A 25 20.13 42.72 -2.67
N PRO A 26 20.89 42.97 -3.75
CA PRO A 26 22.20 43.60 -3.66
C PRO A 26 22.07 44.96 -2.97
N ASP A 27 23.04 45.30 -2.11
CA ASP A 27 23.13 46.60 -1.42
C ASP A 27 22.05 46.91 -0.36
N ALA A 28 21.02 46.07 -0.21
CA ALA A 28 19.97 46.26 0.80
C ALA A 28 20.49 46.13 2.25
N TRP A 29 21.66 45.52 2.45
CA TRP A 29 22.25 45.31 3.79
C TRP A 29 22.76 46.61 4.44
N PHE A 30 22.97 47.68 3.66
CA PHE A 30 23.39 49.00 4.16
C PHE A 30 22.35 50.10 3.92
N ASP A 31 21.13 49.75 3.50
CA ASP A 31 20.04 50.70 3.36
C ASP A 31 19.48 51.06 4.75
N ASP A 32 19.95 52.18 5.29
CA ASP A 32 19.54 52.70 6.60
C ASP A 32 18.03 52.96 6.71
N VAL A 33 17.35 53.25 5.59
CA VAL A 33 15.89 53.48 5.57
C VAL A 33 15.15 52.15 5.71
N LEU A 34 15.56 51.12 4.96
CA LEU A 34 15.02 49.77 5.07
C LEU A 34 15.20 49.21 6.49
N ILE A 35 16.39 49.36 7.07
CA ILE A 35 16.70 48.93 8.43
C ILE A 35 15.82 49.66 9.46
N ALA A 36 15.65 50.98 9.31
CA ALA A 36 14.82 51.77 10.23
C ALA A 36 13.35 51.35 10.17
N GLU A 37 12.81 51.08 8.98
CA GLU A 37 11.45 50.57 8.78
C GLU A 37 11.26 49.19 9.41
N MET A 38 12.23 48.28 9.24
CA MET A 38 12.21 46.96 9.86
C MET A 38 12.22 47.04 11.40
N ILE A 39 13.06 47.91 11.98
CA ILE A 39 13.10 48.14 13.44
C ILE A 39 11.77 48.72 13.93
N GLY A 40 11.18 49.64 13.18
CA GLY A 40 9.87 50.24 13.49
C GLY A 40 8.75 49.20 13.55
N LEU A 41 8.68 48.34 12.53
CA LEU A 41 7.69 47.25 12.47
C LEU A 41 7.94 46.18 13.53
N ALA A 42 9.20 45.80 13.78
CA ALA A 42 9.57 44.79 14.79
C ALA A 42 9.16 45.19 16.22
N LYS A 43 9.22 46.49 16.55
CA LYS A 43 8.71 47.01 17.84
C LYS A 43 7.21 46.82 18.01
N GLN A 44 6.46 46.79 16.91
CA GLN A 44 5.00 46.64 16.90
C GLN A 44 4.56 45.17 16.80
N THR A 45 5.41 44.28 16.29
CA THR A 45 5.10 42.86 16.03
C THR A 45 5.76 41.88 17.02
N GLY A 46 6.51 42.38 18.01
CA GLY A 46 7.38 41.60 18.90
C GLY A 46 6.75 40.80 20.06
N ASP A 47 5.42 40.60 20.08
CA ASP A 47 4.75 39.77 21.09
C ASP A 47 4.25 38.44 20.48
N VAL A 48 5.06 37.40 20.59
CA VAL A 48 4.76 36.02 20.14
C VAL A 48 3.69 35.32 20.98
N THR A 49 3.27 35.88 22.12
CA THR A 49 2.13 35.34 22.90
C THR A 49 0.78 35.88 22.45
N ARG A 50 0.78 37.00 21.70
CA ARG A 50 -0.44 37.66 21.18
C ARG A 50 -0.57 37.62 19.66
N THR A 51 0.44 37.12 18.95
CA THR A 51 0.46 37.04 17.48
C THR A 51 0.28 35.58 17.06
N PRO A 52 -0.87 35.19 16.50
CA PRO A 52 -1.07 33.82 16.06
C PRO A 52 -0.07 33.49 14.95
N LEU A 53 0.62 32.35 15.07
CA LEU A 53 1.46 31.80 14.01
C LEU A 53 0.62 31.65 12.73
N ASP A 54 0.99 32.38 11.67
CA ASP A 54 0.48 32.14 10.32
C ASP A 54 1.27 30.94 9.74
N LEU A 55 0.89 29.74 10.17
CA LEU A 55 1.36 28.52 9.54
C LEU A 55 0.73 28.48 8.16
N GLY A 56 1.53 28.74 7.11
CA GLY A 56 1.09 28.59 5.74
C GLY A 56 0.38 27.25 5.58
N VAL A 57 -0.86 27.27 5.08
CA VAL A 57 -1.65 26.05 4.90
C VAL A 57 -0.88 25.18 3.93
N ALA A 58 -0.30 24.09 4.42
CA ALA A 58 0.38 23.13 3.58
C ALA A 58 -0.66 22.50 2.66
N SER A 59 -0.64 22.89 1.38
CA SER A 59 -1.42 22.22 0.34
C SER A 59 -0.66 20.96 -0.08
N TYR A 60 -1.26 19.81 0.17
CA TYR A 60 -0.76 18.54 -0.31
C TYR A 60 -1.60 18.11 -1.50
N GLU A 61 -0.96 17.80 -2.63
CA GLU A 61 -1.65 17.14 -3.73
C GLU A 61 -1.77 15.66 -3.40
N GLN A 62 -3.00 15.18 -3.20
CA GLN A 62 -3.29 13.76 -3.10
C GLN A 62 -3.41 13.20 -4.51
N GLY A 63 -2.40 12.41 -4.89
CA GLY A 63 -2.33 11.72 -6.15
C GLY A 63 -3.25 10.51 -6.25
N ASN A 64 -2.72 9.34 -6.58
CA ASN A 64 -3.45 8.07 -6.53
C ASN A 64 -3.75 7.67 -5.07
N PHE A 65 -4.94 7.13 -4.79
CA PHE A 65 -5.33 6.73 -3.43
C PHE A 65 -6.43 5.67 -3.38
N TRP A 66 -6.62 5.12 -2.18
CA TRP A 66 -7.78 4.28 -1.85
C TRP A 66 -8.66 4.97 -0.81
N THR A 67 -9.96 4.76 -0.88
CA THR A 67 -10.92 5.23 0.13
C THR A 67 -12.01 4.21 0.39
N ASP A 68 -12.56 4.19 1.60
CA ASP A 68 -13.62 3.27 2.03
C ASP A 68 -15.03 3.66 1.51
N HIS A 69 -15.14 4.82 0.87
CA HIS A 69 -16.40 5.25 0.26
C HIS A 69 -16.89 4.21 -0.78
N PHE A 70 -18.21 4.05 -0.88
CA PHE A 70 -18.86 3.07 -1.78
C PHE A 70 -18.37 1.62 -1.58
N GLY A 71 -17.92 1.27 -0.37
CA GLY A 71 -17.42 -0.07 -0.06
C GLY A 71 -16.01 -0.35 -0.58
N GLY A 72 -15.27 0.70 -0.96
CA GLY A 72 -13.89 0.62 -1.42
C GLY A 72 -13.73 1.14 -2.84
N LEU A 73 -12.98 2.23 -3.00
CA LEU A 73 -12.63 2.82 -4.28
C LEU A 73 -11.12 3.01 -4.37
N TYR A 74 -10.54 2.50 -5.45
CA TYR A 74 -9.17 2.80 -5.85
C TYR A 74 -9.21 3.85 -6.96
N VAL A 75 -8.64 5.02 -6.70
CA VAL A 75 -8.61 6.14 -7.64
C VAL A 75 -7.19 6.27 -8.19
N PHE A 76 -7.05 6.05 -9.49
CA PHE A 76 -5.81 6.25 -10.23
C PHE A 76 -5.98 7.44 -11.19
N ARG A 77 -5.48 8.60 -10.78
CA ARG A 77 -5.53 9.87 -11.52
C ARG A 77 -4.18 10.27 -12.14
N ASP A 78 -3.06 9.82 -11.56
CA ASP A 78 -1.70 10.16 -11.99
C ASP A 78 -1.06 9.02 -12.79
N VAL A 79 -1.83 8.48 -13.75
CA VAL A 79 -1.39 7.43 -14.67
C VAL A 79 -1.78 7.82 -16.09
N GLU A 80 -1.17 7.20 -17.10
CA GLU A 80 -1.42 7.53 -18.51
C GLU A 80 -2.90 7.36 -18.89
N HIS A 81 -3.54 6.33 -18.36
CA HIS A 81 -4.96 6.05 -18.55
C HIS A 81 -5.67 6.02 -17.18
N PRO A 82 -6.17 7.17 -16.69
CA PRO A 82 -6.84 7.27 -15.40
C PRO A 82 -8.09 6.40 -15.29
N ALA A 83 -8.25 5.74 -14.15
CA ALA A 83 -9.44 4.94 -13.88
C ALA A 83 -9.76 4.88 -12.38
N VAL A 84 -11.00 4.52 -12.09
CA VAL A 84 -11.45 4.16 -10.74
C VAL A 84 -11.85 2.70 -10.72
N ILE A 85 -11.40 1.97 -9.70
CA ILE A 85 -11.79 0.57 -9.48
C ILE A 85 -12.64 0.50 -8.21
N ALA A 86 -13.91 0.13 -8.37
CA ALA A 86 -14.88 -0.02 -7.31
C ALA A 86 -14.91 -1.47 -6.82
N MET A 87 -14.70 -1.65 -5.51
CA MET A 87 -14.75 -2.94 -4.85
C MET A 87 -16.12 -3.26 -4.26
N GLY A 88 -16.90 -2.22 -3.93
CA GLY A 88 -18.30 -2.29 -3.57
C GLY A 88 -19.20 -1.76 -4.69
N ASP A 89 -20.06 -0.80 -4.36
CA ASP A 89 -21.01 -0.22 -5.30
C ASP A 89 -20.29 0.65 -6.35
N LYS A 90 -20.63 0.46 -7.62
CA LYS A 90 -20.06 1.26 -8.73
C LYS A 90 -20.69 2.66 -8.70
N PRO A 91 -19.92 3.73 -8.42
CA PRO A 91 -20.46 5.09 -8.41
C PRO A 91 -20.67 5.60 -9.83
N ASP A 92 -21.76 6.32 -10.05
CA ASP A 92 -22.06 7.03 -11.29
C ASP A 92 -21.53 8.46 -11.27
N GLY A 93 -21.24 9.02 -12.45
CA GLY A 93 -20.95 10.45 -12.62
C GLY A 93 -19.60 10.92 -12.07
N LEU A 94 -18.64 10.02 -11.87
CA LEU A 94 -17.28 10.41 -11.49
C LEU A 94 -16.59 11.19 -12.62
N PRO A 95 -15.81 12.24 -12.31
CA PRO A 95 -15.05 13.02 -13.30
C PRO A 95 -13.77 12.30 -13.76
N VAL A 96 -13.85 10.98 -13.97
CA VAL A 96 -12.75 10.12 -14.40
C VAL A 96 -13.24 9.28 -15.57
N GLY A 97 -12.37 9.05 -16.57
CA GLY A 97 -12.78 8.46 -17.84
C GLY A 97 -13.37 7.04 -17.70
N ASP A 98 -12.64 6.16 -17.01
CA ASP A 98 -13.03 4.76 -16.85
C ASP A 98 -13.36 4.42 -15.38
N VAL A 99 -14.44 3.69 -15.17
CA VAL A 99 -14.81 3.11 -13.87
C VAL A 99 -15.04 1.62 -14.05
N PHE A 100 -14.27 0.80 -13.36
CA PHE A 100 -14.38 -0.67 -13.36
C PHE A 100 -14.95 -1.16 -12.04
N ALA A 101 -15.95 -2.03 -12.09
CA ALA A 101 -16.40 -2.78 -10.93
C ALA A 101 -15.55 -4.03 -10.71
N ARG A 102 -15.59 -4.54 -9.47
CA ARG A 102 -14.89 -5.76 -9.04
C ARG A 102 -15.14 -6.97 -9.95
N ASP A 103 -16.34 -7.08 -10.51
CA ASP A 103 -16.78 -8.16 -11.40
C ASP A 103 -16.44 -7.94 -12.88
N GLU A 104 -15.66 -6.89 -13.20
CA GLU A 104 -15.14 -6.59 -14.53
C GLU A 104 -13.64 -6.91 -14.65
N PRO A 105 -13.19 -8.17 -14.42
CA PRO A 105 -11.77 -8.50 -14.30
C PRO A 105 -10.98 -8.24 -15.60
N ASN A 106 -11.64 -8.23 -16.76
CA ASN A 106 -10.99 -7.84 -18.02
C ASN A 106 -10.61 -6.36 -18.04
N GLY A 107 -11.51 -5.49 -17.62
CA GLY A 107 -11.26 -4.05 -17.59
C GLY A 107 -10.12 -3.72 -16.62
N ILE A 108 -10.18 -4.31 -15.42
CA ILE A 108 -9.12 -4.19 -14.42
C ILE A 108 -7.78 -4.73 -14.96
N ALA A 109 -7.76 -5.91 -15.57
CA ALA A 109 -6.55 -6.49 -16.15
C ALA A 109 -5.95 -5.59 -17.23
N THR A 110 -6.76 -5.13 -18.18
CA THR A 110 -6.32 -4.23 -19.24
C THR A 110 -5.80 -2.91 -18.67
N PHE A 111 -6.49 -2.32 -17.68
CA PHE A 111 -6.04 -1.11 -17.00
C PHE A 111 -4.66 -1.29 -16.35
N LEU A 112 -4.47 -2.40 -15.62
CA LEU A 112 -3.19 -2.70 -14.94
C LEU A 112 -2.05 -2.94 -15.95
N GLU A 113 -2.34 -3.60 -17.07
CA GLU A 113 -1.36 -3.90 -18.12
C GLU A 113 -0.97 -2.66 -18.92
N VAL A 114 -1.95 -1.87 -19.38
CA VAL A 114 -1.74 -0.67 -20.20
C VAL A 114 -0.96 0.40 -19.43
N ASN A 115 -1.30 0.62 -18.15
CA ASN A 115 -0.55 1.54 -17.30
C ASN A 115 0.77 0.95 -16.75
N GLY A 116 1.12 -0.29 -17.11
CA GLY A 116 2.36 -0.93 -16.67
C GLY A 116 2.47 -1.14 -15.16
N LEU A 117 1.35 -1.26 -14.43
CA LEU A 117 1.30 -1.28 -12.96
C LEU A 117 1.74 -2.61 -12.35
N VAL A 118 1.66 -3.70 -13.13
CA VAL A 118 1.87 -5.07 -12.67
C VAL A 118 2.90 -5.83 -13.50
N GLU A 119 3.43 -6.90 -12.92
CA GLU A 119 4.22 -7.92 -13.62
C GLU A 119 3.86 -9.34 -13.16
N PRO A 120 4.03 -10.37 -14.02
CA PRO A 120 3.83 -11.75 -13.59
C PRO A 120 4.84 -12.18 -12.52
N VAL A 121 4.35 -12.79 -11.44
CA VAL A 121 5.17 -13.30 -10.32
C VAL A 121 6.25 -14.27 -10.81
N ILE A 122 5.95 -15.06 -11.84
CA ILE A 122 6.90 -16.06 -12.36
C ILE A 122 8.06 -15.45 -13.17
N ARG A 123 7.89 -14.22 -13.67
CA ARG A 123 8.90 -13.49 -14.46
C ARG A 123 9.63 -12.42 -13.63
N ALA A 124 9.18 -12.20 -12.40
CA ALA A 124 9.72 -11.20 -11.50
C ALA A 124 11.22 -11.42 -11.22
N ARG A 125 12.04 -10.38 -11.45
CA ARG A 125 13.48 -10.45 -11.19
C ARG A 125 13.78 -10.49 -9.69
N GLY A 126 14.76 -11.30 -9.30
CA GLY A 126 15.29 -11.33 -7.94
C GLY A 126 14.40 -12.03 -6.90
N VAL A 127 13.39 -12.80 -7.35
CA VAL A 127 12.45 -13.53 -6.50
C VAL A 127 12.22 -14.94 -7.06
N ASN A 128 12.08 -15.95 -6.18
CA ASN A 128 11.68 -17.30 -6.61
C ASN A 128 10.15 -17.35 -6.77
N GLY A 129 9.68 -17.09 -8.00
CA GLY A 129 8.26 -17.06 -8.33
C GLY A 129 7.54 -18.38 -8.07
N ALA A 130 8.15 -19.53 -8.37
CA ALA A 130 7.54 -20.84 -8.14
C ALA A 130 7.26 -21.09 -6.64
N THR A 131 8.17 -20.66 -5.76
CA THR A 131 7.96 -20.73 -4.31
C THR A 131 6.83 -19.82 -3.84
N ILE A 132 6.66 -18.63 -4.42
CA ILE A 132 5.51 -17.77 -4.10
C ILE A 132 4.20 -18.43 -4.54
N LEU A 133 4.17 -19.00 -5.75
CA LEU A 133 2.98 -19.66 -6.27
C LEU A 133 2.58 -20.87 -5.41
N ARG A 134 3.55 -21.70 -4.98
CA ARG A 134 3.28 -22.78 -4.01
C ARG A 134 2.66 -22.28 -2.72
N GLN A 135 3.19 -21.19 -2.18
CA GLN A 135 2.64 -20.63 -0.94
C GLN A 135 1.21 -20.15 -1.14
N LYS A 136 0.90 -19.50 -2.27
CA LYS A 136 -0.46 -19.10 -2.64
C LYS A 136 -1.37 -20.33 -2.80
N MET A 137 -0.87 -21.41 -3.39
CA MET A 137 -1.60 -22.68 -3.50
C MET A 137 -1.94 -23.27 -2.12
N ASP A 138 -1.02 -23.24 -1.16
CA ASP A 138 -1.29 -23.69 0.22
C ASP A 138 -2.42 -22.88 0.87
N PHE A 139 -2.50 -21.58 0.61
CA PHE A 139 -3.56 -20.73 1.14
C PHE A 139 -4.92 -21.02 0.50
N ILE A 140 -4.95 -21.22 -0.83
CA ILE A 140 -6.17 -21.62 -1.55
C ILE A 140 -6.65 -22.99 -1.07
N LEU A 141 -5.73 -23.94 -0.85
CA LEU A 141 -6.03 -25.26 -0.32
C LEU A 141 -6.70 -25.19 1.06
N VAL A 142 -6.14 -24.39 1.96
CA VAL A 142 -6.72 -24.21 3.31
C VAL A 142 -8.10 -23.55 3.25
N ASP A 143 -8.28 -22.57 2.37
CA ASP A 143 -9.59 -21.95 2.15
C ASP A 143 -10.62 -22.98 1.67
N ALA A 144 -10.30 -23.72 0.61
CA ALA A 144 -11.17 -24.74 0.03
C ALA A 144 -11.52 -25.83 1.06
N ALA A 145 -10.51 -26.37 1.75
CA ALA A 145 -10.70 -27.42 2.75
C ALA A 145 -11.56 -26.94 3.93
N ALA A 146 -11.32 -25.73 4.42
CA ALA A 146 -12.10 -25.18 5.53
C ALA A 146 -13.57 -24.94 5.14
N ASN A 147 -13.84 -24.54 3.89
CA ASN A 147 -15.19 -24.34 3.38
C ASN A 147 -15.93 -25.66 3.13
N GLN A 148 -15.21 -26.73 2.79
CA GLN A 148 -15.77 -28.08 2.62
C GLN A 148 -15.86 -28.88 3.95
N GLY A 149 -15.36 -28.34 5.06
CA GLY A 149 -15.36 -29.03 6.35
C GLY A 149 -14.34 -30.18 6.45
N GLU A 150 -13.32 -30.17 5.60
CA GLU A 150 -12.28 -31.19 5.55
C GLU A 150 -11.35 -31.15 6.77
N ASP A 151 -10.84 -32.32 7.18
CA ASP A 151 -9.86 -32.41 8.25
C ASP A 151 -8.46 -32.01 7.73
N MET A 152 -8.00 -30.85 8.21
CA MET A 152 -6.68 -30.30 7.91
C MET A 152 -5.56 -30.80 8.84
N GLY A 153 -5.85 -31.72 9.76
CA GLY A 153 -4.86 -32.34 10.64
C GLY A 153 -4.11 -31.32 11.50
N GLN A 154 -2.77 -31.42 11.55
CA GLN A 154 -1.91 -30.46 12.27
C GLN A 154 -1.48 -29.27 11.39
N MET A 155 -2.00 -29.18 10.17
CA MET A 155 -1.70 -28.11 9.21
C MET A 155 -0.19 -27.98 8.89
N SER A 156 0.55 -29.09 9.01
CA SER A 156 1.95 -29.15 8.60
C SER A 156 2.09 -29.19 7.08
N ALA A 157 3.26 -28.85 6.53
CA ALA A 157 3.52 -28.97 5.10
C ALA A 157 3.32 -30.39 4.54
N ARG A 158 3.42 -31.43 5.38
CA ARG A 158 3.12 -32.82 5.01
C ARG A 158 1.61 -33.06 4.94
N ASP A 159 0.87 -32.52 5.89
CA ASP A 159 -0.59 -32.65 5.95
C ASP A 159 -1.25 -31.91 4.79
N LEU A 160 -0.79 -30.69 4.47
CA LEU A 160 -1.28 -29.94 3.31
C LEU A 160 -1.06 -30.70 2.00
N ARG A 161 0.11 -31.33 1.81
CA ARG A 161 0.35 -32.17 0.62
C ARG A 161 -0.59 -33.38 0.53
N ARG A 162 -0.85 -34.04 1.66
CA ARG A 162 -1.82 -35.16 1.73
C ARG A 162 -3.23 -34.68 1.45
N LEU A 163 -3.62 -33.54 2.02
CA LEU A 163 -4.92 -32.90 1.82
C LEU A 163 -5.14 -32.54 0.35
N ALA A 164 -4.16 -31.90 -0.30
CA ALA A 164 -4.23 -31.59 -1.73
C ALA A 164 -4.40 -32.85 -2.59
N HIS A 165 -3.73 -33.96 -2.23
CA HIS A 165 -3.89 -35.21 -2.95
C HIS A 165 -5.28 -35.85 -2.74
N ARG A 166 -5.82 -35.79 -1.52
CA ARG A 166 -7.18 -36.29 -1.22
C ARG A 166 -8.26 -35.49 -1.95
N MET A 167 -8.18 -34.16 -1.90
CA MET A 167 -9.15 -33.28 -2.55
C MET A 167 -9.02 -33.36 -4.08
N GLY A 168 -7.81 -33.55 -4.60
CA GLY A 168 -7.57 -33.88 -6.01
C GLY A 168 -8.33 -32.97 -6.99
N PRO A 169 -9.32 -33.49 -7.75
CA PRO A 169 -10.10 -32.72 -8.71
C PRO A 169 -11.09 -31.74 -8.06
N ASP A 170 -11.45 -31.91 -6.79
CA ASP A 170 -12.40 -31.04 -6.05
C ASP A 170 -11.76 -29.71 -5.61
N LEU A 171 -10.48 -29.50 -5.93
CA LEU A 171 -9.79 -28.24 -5.68
C LEU A 171 -10.21 -27.15 -6.67
N PRO A 172 -10.30 -25.88 -6.23
CA PRO A 172 -10.69 -24.76 -7.09
C PRO A 172 -9.81 -24.59 -8.33
N GLU A 173 -10.38 -23.97 -9.37
CA GLU A 173 -9.67 -23.68 -10.63
C GLU A 173 -8.40 -22.84 -10.40
N GLU A 174 -8.41 -21.95 -9.40
CA GLU A 174 -7.25 -21.18 -8.95
C GLU A 174 -6.08 -22.08 -8.60
N PHE A 175 -6.32 -23.11 -7.77
CA PHE A 175 -5.29 -24.05 -7.36
C PHE A 175 -4.72 -24.78 -8.56
N GLN A 176 -5.59 -25.29 -9.45
CA GLN A 176 -5.17 -26.07 -10.60
C GLN A 176 -4.33 -25.26 -11.60
N ALA A 177 -4.73 -24.00 -11.86
CA ALA A 177 -4.01 -23.11 -12.74
C ALA A 177 -2.64 -22.70 -12.16
N LEU A 178 -2.56 -22.40 -10.86
CA LEU A 178 -1.28 -22.13 -10.21
C LEU A 178 -0.38 -23.39 -10.19
N ALA A 179 -0.95 -24.57 -9.96
CA ALA A 179 -0.20 -25.83 -10.04
C ALA A 179 0.36 -26.07 -11.44
N ALA A 180 -0.39 -25.74 -12.49
CA ALA A 180 0.09 -25.81 -13.87
C ALA A 180 1.25 -24.84 -14.13
N LEU A 181 1.18 -23.61 -13.61
CA LEU A 181 2.28 -22.64 -13.69
C LEU A 181 3.53 -23.12 -12.95
N VAL A 182 3.40 -23.68 -11.75
CA VAL A 182 4.52 -24.25 -10.98
C VAL A 182 5.16 -25.41 -11.74
N ARG A 183 4.34 -26.32 -12.30
CA ARG A 183 4.85 -27.44 -13.13
C ARG A 183 5.59 -26.94 -14.37
N TRP A 184 5.09 -25.90 -15.03
CA TRP A 184 5.80 -25.27 -16.15
C TRP A 184 7.15 -24.70 -15.72
N ALA A 185 7.18 -23.98 -14.59
CA ALA A 185 8.38 -23.29 -14.13
C ALA A 185 9.51 -24.22 -13.66
N GLU A 186 9.17 -25.40 -13.13
CA GLU A 186 10.16 -26.31 -12.52
C GLU A 186 10.38 -27.62 -13.28
N ASN A 187 9.37 -28.12 -13.98
CA ASN A 187 9.37 -29.48 -14.54
C ASN A 187 9.16 -29.51 -16.06
N ASN A 188 9.44 -28.40 -16.77
CA ASN A 188 9.17 -28.24 -18.20
C ASN A 188 7.73 -28.64 -18.60
N GLY A 189 6.76 -28.39 -17.72
CA GLY A 189 5.34 -28.58 -18.03
C GLY A 189 4.88 -27.67 -19.19
N LYS A 190 3.67 -27.90 -19.71
CA LYS A 190 3.07 -27.02 -20.73
C LYS A 190 2.70 -25.67 -20.09
N TRP A 191 3.01 -24.56 -20.78
CA TRP A 191 2.57 -23.22 -20.35
C TRP A 191 1.03 -23.15 -20.31
N PRO A 192 0.41 -22.89 -19.15
CA PRO A 192 -1.03 -22.83 -19.04
C PRO A 192 -1.58 -21.53 -19.64
N ARG A 193 -2.79 -21.59 -20.21
CA ARG A 193 -3.50 -20.41 -20.69
C ARG A 193 -4.40 -19.87 -19.58
N ILE A 194 -3.96 -18.80 -18.93
CA ILE A 194 -4.73 -18.08 -17.90
C ILE A 194 -5.13 -16.74 -18.49
N THR A 195 -6.40 -16.61 -18.89
CA THR A 195 -6.96 -15.33 -19.38
C THR A 195 -7.33 -14.42 -18.21
N SER A 196 -7.55 -13.13 -18.44
CA SER A 196 -8.04 -12.18 -17.42
C SER A 196 -9.36 -12.59 -16.76
N ARG A 197 -10.20 -13.38 -17.44
CA ARG A 197 -11.44 -13.94 -16.88
C ARG A 197 -11.22 -15.12 -15.94
N HIS A 198 -10.03 -15.72 -15.96
CA HIS A 198 -9.76 -16.92 -15.17
C HIS A 198 -9.60 -16.53 -13.69
N PRO A 199 -10.22 -17.23 -12.72
CA PRO A 199 -10.17 -16.86 -11.30
C PRO A 199 -8.73 -16.73 -10.74
N ALA A 200 -7.82 -17.56 -11.25
CA ALA A 200 -6.39 -17.52 -10.91
C ALA A 200 -5.64 -16.26 -11.36
N TYR A 201 -6.17 -15.45 -12.29
CA TYR A 201 -5.39 -14.44 -13.01
C TYR A 201 -4.66 -13.47 -12.07
N PHE A 202 -5.37 -12.85 -11.12
CA PHE A 202 -4.76 -11.89 -10.19
C PHE A 202 -3.79 -12.55 -9.19
N TYR A 203 -3.92 -13.86 -8.91
CA TYR A 203 -2.93 -14.59 -8.10
C TYR A 203 -1.58 -14.74 -8.80
N THR A 204 -1.53 -14.59 -10.12
CA THR A 204 -0.29 -14.68 -10.91
C THR A 204 0.47 -13.36 -11.01
N LEU A 205 -0.12 -12.27 -10.53
CA LEU A 205 0.41 -10.91 -10.67
C LEU A 205 1.00 -10.40 -9.34
N ARG A 206 1.92 -9.46 -9.47
CA ARG A 206 2.35 -8.58 -8.39
C ARG A 206 2.49 -7.16 -8.91
N ALA A 207 2.44 -6.17 -8.03
CA ALA A 207 2.77 -4.80 -8.42
C ALA A 207 4.24 -4.72 -8.85
N ARG A 208 4.53 -3.84 -9.81
CA ARG A 208 5.91 -3.56 -10.21
C ARG A 208 6.70 -2.94 -9.04
N PRO A 209 7.87 -3.51 -8.66
CA PRO A 209 8.64 -3.03 -7.51
C PRO A 209 9.13 -1.59 -7.59
N ASP A 210 9.33 -1.10 -8.82
CA ASP A 210 9.87 0.19 -9.19
C ASP A 210 8.80 1.25 -9.46
N HIS A 211 7.51 0.89 -9.39
CA HIS A 211 6.41 1.83 -9.60
C HIS A 211 6.09 2.62 -8.32
N PRO A 212 5.83 3.95 -8.39
CA PRO A 212 5.47 4.75 -7.21
C PRO A 212 4.22 4.22 -6.49
N ASP A 213 3.20 3.80 -7.24
CA ASP A 213 1.95 3.26 -6.68
C ASP A 213 2.00 1.77 -6.30
N ARG A 214 3.20 1.18 -6.19
CA ARG A 214 3.36 -0.25 -5.88
C ARG A 214 2.52 -0.71 -4.69
N ASP A 215 2.45 0.11 -3.64
CA ASP A 215 1.76 -0.25 -2.40
C ASP A 215 0.23 -0.22 -2.60
N LEU A 216 -0.30 0.80 -3.32
CA LEU A 216 -1.71 0.89 -3.69
C LEU A 216 -2.13 -0.26 -4.63
N VAL A 217 -1.31 -0.58 -5.62
CA VAL A 217 -1.54 -1.70 -6.54
C VAL A 217 -1.50 -3.04 -5.81
N ASN A 218 -0.59 -3.24 -4.86
CA ASN A 218 -0.57 -4.46 -4.04
C ASN A 218 -1.78 -4.55 -3.10
N GLN A 219 -2.28 -3.41 -2.60
CA GLN A 219 -3.53 -3.36 -1.84
C GLN A 219 -4.71 -3.81 -2.70
N LEU A 220 -4.81 -3.32 -3.94
CA LEU A 220 -5.84 -3.74 -4.91
C LEU A 220 -5.73 -5.24 -5.24
N LEU A 221 -4.52 -5.72 -5.58
CA LEU A 221 -4.29 -7.14 -5.89
C LEU A 221 -4.62 -8.05 -4.71
N ALA A 222 -4.37 -7.61 -3.48
CA ALA A 222 -4.77 -8.34 -2.28
C ALA A 222 -6.29 -8.55 -2.22
N GLU A 223 -7.07 -7.53 -2.57
CA GLU A 223 -8.52 -7.58 -2.51
C GLU A 223 -9.15 -8.36 -3.67
N LEU A 224 -8.52 -8.32 -4.85
CA LEU A 224 -8.87 -9.13 -6.03
C LEU A 224 -8.51 -10.61 -5.87
N ALA A 225 -7.56 -10.94 -5.00
CA ALA A 225 -7.08 -12.31 -4.74
C ALA A 225 -7.24 -12.70 -3.24
N PRO A 226 -8.48 -12.72 -2.70
CA PRO A 226 -8.72 -12.75 -1.25
C PRO A 226 -8.31 -14.06 -0.57
N MET A 227 -8.07 -15.15 -1.31
CA MET A 227 -7.56 -16.39 -0.73
C MET A 227 -6.09 -16.27 -0.31
N ASP A 228 -5.32 -15.31 -0.83
CA ASP A 228 -3.99 -14.99 -0.29
C ASP A 228 -4.11 -14.09 0.94
N PHE A 229 -4.50 -14.71 2.06
CA PHE A 229 -4.72 -14.03 3.32
C PHE A 229 -3.45 -13.32 3.83
N ARG A 230 -2.25 -13.78 3.45
CA ARG A 230 -0.98 -13.15 3.85
C ARG A 230 -0.83 -11.81 3.14
N GLN A 231 -1.04 -11.78 1.82
CA GLN A 231 -1.00 -10.54 1.06
C GLN A 231 -2.10 -9.58 1.52
N LEU A 232 -3.31 -10.10 1.76
CA LEU A 232 -4.43 -9.32 2.31
C LEU A 232 -4.12 -8.73 3.69
N PHE A 233 -3.55 -9.51 4.61
CA PHE A 233 -3.14 -9.02 5.93
C PHE A 233 -2.06 -7.93 5.87
N ILE A 234 -1.11 -8.07 4.94
CA ILE A 234 0.01 -7.14 4.81
C ILE A 234 -0.42 -5.84 4.14
N CYS A 235 -1.24 -5.92 3.09
CA CYS A 235 -1.53 -4.78 2.21
C CYS A 235 -2.86 -4.09 2.56
N HIS A 236 -3.87 -4.84 3.02
CA HIS A 236 -5.19 -4.29 3.31
C HIS A 236 -5.80 -4.85 4.61
N LYS A 237 -5.36 -4.31 5.75
CA LYS A 237 -5.81 -4.79 7.08
C LYS A 237 -7.32 -4.71 7.28
N GLN A 238 -7.96 -3.65 6.80
CA GLN A 238 -9.42 -3.49 6.91
C GLN A 238 -10.17 -4.62 6.17
N ALA A 239 -9.85 -4.83 4.89
CA ALA A 239 -10.43 -5.93 4.11
C ALA A 239 -10.11 -7.31 4.71
N PHE A 240 -8.89 -7.48 5.25
CA PHE A 240 -8.52 -8.70 5.98
C PHE A 240 -9.45 -8.97 7.18
N TYR A 241 -9.66 -7.99 8.07
CA TYR A 241 -10.48 -8.21 9.26
C TYR A 241 -11.96 -8.42 8.94
N ALA A 242 -12.47 -7.72 7.91
CA ALA A 242 -13.82 -7.95 7.40
C ALA A 242 -14.00 -9.39 6.91
N ALA A 243 -13.07 -9.89 6.08
CA ALA A 243 -13.09 -11.27 5.61
C ALA A 243 -12.87 -12.27 6.76
N TYR A 244 -11.89 -12.01 7.63
CA TYR A 244 -11.53 -12.86 8.76
C TYR A 244 -12.73 -13.09 9.67
N ALA A 245 -13.57 -12.09 9.94
CA ALA A 245 -14.75 -12.23 10.77
C ALA A 245 -15.72 -13.32 10.27
N GLY A 246 -15.88 -13.45 8.95
CA GLY A 246 -16.77 -14.42 8.31
C GLY A 246 -16.19 -15.82 8.11
N TRP A 247 -14.88 -16.02 8.28
CA TRP A 247 -14.25 -17.32 7.97
C TRP A 247 -14.64 -18.45 8.94
N PRO A 248 -14.64 -19.71 8.46
CA PRO A 248 -14.75 -20.88 9.34
C PRO A 248 -13.68 -20.88 10.43
N LYS A 249 -14.04 -21.35 11.64
CA LYS A 249 -13.14 -21.37 12.81
C LYS A 249 -11.79 -22.02 12.50
N ARG A 250 -11.81 -23.11 11.74
CA ARG A 250 -10.60 -23.85 11.38
C ARG A 250 -9.64 -23.05 10.49
N LYS A 251 -10.17 -22.27 9.54
CA LYS A 251 -9.37 -21.34 8.73
C LYS A 251 -8.79 -20.23 9.59
N LYS A 252 -9.59 -19.65 10.51
CA LYS A 252 -9.15 -18.61 11.45
C LYS A 252 -7.96 -19.07 12.30
N GLU A 253 -8.02 -20.30 12.82
CA GLU A 253 -6.93 -20.93 13.59
C GLU A 253 -5.66 -21.07 12.75
N TYR A 254 -5.76 -21.63 11.54
CA TYR A 254 -4.60 -21.76 10.64
C TYR A 254 -3.95 -20.43 10.34
N VAL A 255 -4.76 -19.43 9.94
CA VAL A 255 -4.25 -18.11 9.54
C VAL A 255 -3.58 -17.42 10.72
N ALA A 256 -4.16 -17.49 11.92
CA ALA A 256 -3.56 -16.90 13.11
C ALA A 256 -2.21 -17.56 13.43
N GLU A 257 -2.14 -18.90 13.36
CA GLU A 257 -0.90 -19.64 13.64
C GLU A 257 0.17 -19.35 12.58
N PHE A 258 -0.19 -19.35 11.30
CA PHE A 258 0.72 -19.02 10.20
C PHE A 258 1.25 -17.59 10.33
N LEU A 259 0.38 -16.61 10.61
CA LEU A 259 0.81 -15.22 10.78
C LEU A 259 1.74 -15.08 11.99
N HIS A 260 1.51 -15.83 13.06
CA HIS A 260 2.36 -15.84 14.26
C HIS A 260 3.70 -16.53 14.05
N ARG A 261 3.73 -17.73 13.44
CA ARG A 261 4.96 -18.53 13.27
C ARG A 261 5.78 -18.05 12.07
N ASP A 262 5.17 -18.04 10.90
CA ASP A 262 5.90 -17.88 9.64
C ASP A 262 6.11 -16.40 9.30
N TYR A 263 5.05 -15.59 9.39
CA TYR A 263 5.16 -14.18 9.02
C TYR A 263 5.92 -13.35 10.06
N MET A 264 5.66 -13.51 11.37
CA MET A 264 6.41 -12.75 12.38
C MET A 264 7.90 -13.12 12.41
N ALA A 265 8.26 -14.38 12.14
CA ALA A 265 9.65 -14.82 12.13
C ALA A 265 10.46 -14.17 10.99
N ASN A 266 9.85 -13.86 9.85
CA ASN A 266 10.54 -13.25 8.70
C ASN A 266 9.72 -12.18 7.98
N LYS A 267 9.39 -11.09 8.69
CA LYS A 267 8.67 -9.94 8.12
C LYS A 267 9.40 -9.35 6.92
N ALA A 268 10.73 -9.18 7.02
CA ALA A 268 11.53 -8.54 5.99
C ALA A 268 11.55 -9.37 4.69
N GLY A 269 11.78 -10.67 4.78
CA GLY A 269 11.78 -11.58 3.63
C GLY A 269 10.40 -11.72 3.00
N ALA A 270 9.34 -11.84 3.81
CA ALA A 270 7.97 -11.90 3.31
C ALA A 270 7.59 -10.62 2.53
N ARG A 271 7.97 -9.45 3.05
CA ARG A 271 7.78 -8.17 2.36
C ARG A 271 8.64 -8.05 1.11
N ALA A 272 9.91 -8.43 1.16
CA ALA A 272 10.78 -8.39 -0.01
C ALA A 272 10.29 -9.29 -1.16
N ALA A 273 9.67 -10.44 -0.84
CA ALA A 273 9.06 -11.31 -1.84
C ALA A 273 7.84 -10.67 -2.54
N LEU A 274 7.00 -9.97 -1.79
CA LEU A 274 5.80 -9.29 -2.31
C LEU A 274 6.13 -7.98 -3.03
N PHE A 275 6.95 -7.13 -2.41
CA PHE A 275 7.23 -5.75 -2.86
C PHE A 275 8.51 -5.61 -3.70
N GLY A 276 9.32 -6.68 -3.80
CA GLY A 276 10.70 -6.57 -4.25
C GLY A 276 11.62 -5.95 -3.20
N ARG A 277 12.93 -6.03 -3.40
CA ARG A 277 13.87 -5.24 -2.60
C ARG A 277 13.69 -3.79 -3.02
N ARG A 278 13.37 -2.90 -2.07
CA ARG A 278 13.35 -1.46 -2.32
C ARG A 278 14.72 -1.05 -2.83
N THR A 279 14.86 -0.83 -4.14
CA THR A 279 15.94 0.01 -4.65
C THR A 279 15.73 1.37 -4.01
N ALA A 280 16.76 1.92 -3.36
CA ALA A 280 16.66 3.27 -2.83
C ALA A 280 16.43 4.22 -4.02
N ALA A 281 15.17 4.56 -4.30
CA ALA A 281 14.83 5.52 -5.32
C ALA A 281 14.91 6.93 -4.71
N ALA A 282 15.69 7.78 -5.38
CA ALA A 282 15.93 9.21 -5.18
C ALA A 282 16.37 9.66 -3.78
N GLN A 283 17.50 10.38 -3.75
CA GLN A 283 18.04 11.03 -2.57
C GLN A 283 16.97 11.95 -1.95
N VAL A 284 16.39 11.51 -0.84
CA VAL A 284 15.91 12.44 0.18
C VAL A 284 17.12 13.32 0.53
N PRO A 285 17.00 14.66 0.64
CA PRO A 285 18.12 15.49 1.05
C PRO A 285 18.70 14.89 2.32
N ASN A 286 20.03 14.70 2.33
CA ASN A 286 20.77 13.98 3.35
C ASN A 286 20.57 14.65 4.72
N VAL A 287 19.49 14.32 5.42
CA VAL A 287 19.35 14.59 6.85
C VAL A 287 20.25 13.56 7.52
N SER A 288 21.38 14.04 8.03
CA SER A 288 22.38 13.23 8.72
C SER A 288 21.70 12.24 9.68
N PRO A 289 22.14 10.96 9.74
CA PRO A 289 21.43 9.93 10.47
C PRO A 289 21.44 10.27 11.96
N ARG A 290 20.29 10.72 12.49
CA ARG A 290 20.05 10.70 13.94
C ARG A 290 20.08 9.24 14.37
N LYS A 291 20.86 8.98 15.43
CA LYS A 291 21.04 7.66 16.04
C LYS A 291 19.69 6.95 16.15
N SER A 292 19.65 5.73 15.61
CA SER A 292 18.57 4.74 15.65
C SER A 292 17.54 5.00 16.76
N ASP A 293 16.37 5.50 16.36
CA ASP A 293 15.23 5.60 17.24
C ASP A 293 14.80 4.20 17.66
N LEU A 294 14.81 3.95 18.98
CA LEU A 294 14.29 2.75 19.65
C LEU A 294 12.88 2.35 19.19
N ILE A 295 12.15 3.28 18.57
CA ILE A 295 10.80 3.13 18.02
C ILE A 295 10.76 2.13 16.85
N ASP A 296 11.80 2.07 16.01
CA ASP A 296 11.87 1.12 14.89
C ASP A 296 12.03 -0.34 15.35
N GLN A 297 12.58 -0.56 16.56
CA GLN A 297 12.73 -1.90 17.14
C GLN A 297 11.46 -2.43 17.81
N VAL A 298 10.56 -1.55 18.29
CA VAL A 298 9.36 -1.95 19.05
C VAL A 298 8.04 -1.78 18.29
N GLY A 299 8.06 -1.13 17.13
CA GLY A 299 6.84 -0.77 16.39
C GLY A 299 5.99 0.28 17.13
N PRO A 300 4.88 0.74 16.53
CA PRO A 300 4.13 1.91 17.00
C PRO A 300 3.41 1.74 18.35
N TRP A 301 3.51 0.56 18.98
CA TRP A 301 2.79 0.24 20.22
C TRP A 301 3.69 -0.03 21.44
N GLY A 302 5.02 0.12 21.31
CA GLY A 302 5.95 0.00 22.43
C GLY A 302 6.06 -1.41 23.03
N ALA A 303 7.11 -1.65 23.82
CA ALA A 303 7.34 -2.96 24.43
C ALA A 303 6.29 -3.25 25.52
N ILE A 304 5.47 -4.29 25.31
CA ILE A 304 4.61 -4.86 26.36
C ILE A 304 5.54 -5.51 27.39
N ARG A 305 5.74 -4.86 28.54
CA ARG A 305 6.38 -5.50 29.70
C ARG A 305 5.45 -6.59 30.23
N ARG A 306 5.85 -7.86 30.08
CA ARG A 306 5.29 -8.95 30.88
C ARG A 306 5.69 -8.74 32.34
N ARG A 307 4.72 -8.79 33.24
CA ARG A 307 4.93 -8.95 34.68
C ARG A 307 5.34 -10.38 34.98
#